data_AF-A0A1G9SWK4-F1
#
_entry.id   AF-A0A1G9SWK4-F1
#
_cell.length_a   1.000
_cell.length_b   1.000
_cell.length_c   1.000
_cell.angle_alpha   90.00
_cell.angle_beta   90.00
_cell.angle_gamma   90.00
#
_symmetry.space_group_name_H-M   'P 1'
#
loop_
_entity.id
_entity.type
_entity.pdbx_description
1 polymer ?
#
loop_
_entity_poly.entity_id
_entity_poly.type
_entity_poly.pdbx_seq_one_letter_code
_entity_poly.pdbx_strand_id
1 'polypeptide(L)'
;MLKNTKSLLSTAAMFVLAFSLSSCDKWVNDSKLPNNTVDESQLNNIQMLGRIEKGNYVYGPVIAGVWRAGASSASDLLVASGAIVDEIVPTAVPNSPFYKELDEDKLAPDNTSLFGVWSNVQNYRARAEDAIKIAEQLNPADADQIKIKQSATFNAKLHAGYAWMLMADYFSVSETNQAVYADHQLVKHADAYAKAQRYWEEALPLANDQEKRLLHSLLAKLGIHTSNFPLAASHINSSFKPTENFSFLNTVGTTSNAFFTALNVNVRDAAVDPTLVAQLKTVAEQTRIPVVKAAKGHWSLTYYKERDPLMVTDEEEMQLIRAELVIRGLIPGDATALVNSVIQKYDATGNSNLKTALSDLTTLTAIRRVFLSWRGTRLIDLRRFNIDGDLNPGFTNRKWHWISVPEIETR
;
A
#
# COMPACT_ATOMS: atom_id res chain seq x y z
N MET A 1 -35.48 79.04 -12.06
CA MET A 1 -34.17 78.40 -11.81
C MET A 1 -34.20 77.79 -10.40
N LEU A 2 -33.53 76.65 -10.18
CA LEU A 2 -33.45 75.85 -8.93
C LEU A 2 -34.61 74.87 -8.64
N LYS A 3 -34.69 73.77 -9.39
CA LYS A 3 -35.32 72.52 -8.89
C LYS A 3 -34.59 71.21 -9.25
N ASN A 4 -33.55 71.24 -10.09
CA ASN A 4 -32.89 70.01 -10.58
C ASN A 4 -31.51 69.69 -9.99
N THR A 5 -30.96 70.47 -9.06
CA THR A 5 -29.59 70.24 -8.56
C THR A 5 -29.49 69.20 -7.45
N LYS A 6 -30.55 68.91 -6.68
CA LYS A 6 -30.51 67.92 -5.60
C LYS A 6 -30.57 66.46 -6.06
N SER A 7 -31.21 66.19 -7.20
CA SER A 7 -31.32 64.83 -7.76
C SER A 7 -29.98 64.36 -8.35
N LEU A 8 -29.34 65.21 -9.16
CA LEU A 8 -28.05 64.91 -9.81
C LEU A 8 -26.89 64.69 -8.82
N LEU A 9 -26.87 65.40 -7.69
CA LEU A 9 -25.83 65.23 -6.66
C LEU A 9 -25.98 63.93 -5.86
N SER A 10 -27.19 63.40 -5.65
CA SER A 10 -27.36 62.13 -4.95
C SER A 10 -27.04 60.92 -5.85
N THR A 11 -27.35 61.02 -7.15
CA THR A 11 -27.05 59.93 -8.10
C THR A 11 -25.55 59.86 -8.41
N ALA A 12 -24.86 60.99 -8.50
CA ALA A 12 -23.41 61.03 -8.69
C ALA A 12 -22.62 60.52 -7.47
N ALA A 13 -23.06 60.86 -6.25
CA ALA A 13 -22.44 60.36 -5.02
C ALA A 13 -22.63 58.84 -4.84
N MET A 14 -23.78 58.30 -5.27
CA MET A 14 -24.07 56.87 -5.19
C MET A 14 -23.29 56.05 -6.24
N PHE A 15 -23.03 56.63 -7.43
CA PHE A 15 -22.17 56.01 -8.45
C PHE A 15 -20.68 55.99 -8.03
N VAL A 16 -20.18 57.05 -7.39
CA VAL A 16 -18.79 57.11 -6.91
C VAL A 16 -18.56 56.14 -5.75
N LEU A 17 -19.53 55.98 -4.84
CA LEU A 17 -19.44 54.96 -3.79
C LEU A 17 -19.49 53.53 -4.36
N ALA A 18 -20.36 53.25 -5.33
CA ALA A 18 -20.46 51.93 -5.96
C ALA A 18 -19.19 51.53 -6.74
N PHE A 19 -18.52 52.49 -7.40
CA PHE A 19 -17.21 52.26 -8.05
C PHE A 19 -16.06 52.12 -7.06
N SER A 20 -16.11 52.81 -5.91
CA SER A 20 -15.09 52.64 -4.86
C SER A 20 -15.19 51.28 -4.15
N LEU A 21 -16.40 50.75 -3.95
CA LEU A 21 -16.62 49.44 -3.31
C LEU A 21 -16.25 48.26 -4.23
N SER A 22 -16.46 48.38 -5.53
CA SER A 22 -16.04 47.36 -6.52
C SER A 22 -14.53 47.41 -6.83
N SER A 23 -13.83 48.50 -6.48
CA SER A 23 -12.37 48.58 -6.57
C SER A 23 -11.64 47.89 -5.40
N CYS A 24 -12.31 47.71 -4.27
CA CYS A 24 -11.78 46.97 -3.12
C CYS A 24 -11.83 45.45 -3.31
N ASP A 25 -12.72 44.95 -4.17
CA ASP A 25 -12.78 43.51 -4.49
C ASP A 25 -11.49 43.02 -5.16
N LYS A 26 -10.84 43.84 -5.99
CA LYS A 26 -9.54 43.48 -6.57
C LYS A 26 -8.41 43.50 -5.54
N TRP A 27 -8.43 44.39 -4.56
CA TRP A 27 -7.37 44.44 -3.55
C TRP A 27 -7.43 43.26 -2.56
N VAL A 28 -8.64 42.78 -2.25
CA VAL A 28 -8.85 41.61 -1.38
C VAL A 28 -8.69 40.30 -2.16
N ASN A 29 -9.18 40.21 -3.40
CA ASN A 29 -9.14 38.98 -4.20
C ASN A 29 -7.88 38.82 -5.08
N ASP A 30 -7.12 39.88 -5.40
CA ASP A 30 -5.76 39.80 -6.01
C ASP A 30 -4.65 39.95 -4.95
N SER A 31 -4.87 39.45 -3.72
CA SER A 31 -3.75 39.29 -2.80
C SER A 31 -2.74 38.33 -3.44
N LYS A 32 -1.47 38.75 -3.56
CA LYS A 32 -0.41 37.89 -4.10
C LYS A 32 -0.37 36.62 -3.26
N LEU A 33 -0.82 35.51 -3.86
CA LEU A 33 -0.63 34.18 -3.29
C LEU A 33 0.85 34.03 -2.91
N PRO A 34 1.17 33.41 -1.77
CA PRO A 34 2.55 33.12 -1.44
C PRO A 34 3.22 32.46 -2.65
N ASN A 35 4.39 32.97 -3.09
CA ASN A 35 5.07 32.52 -4.32
C ASN A 35 5.39 31.00 -4.37
N ASN A 36 5.14 30.26 -3.28
CA ASN A 36 5.40 28.83 -3.11
C ASN A 36 4.13 28.01 -2.82
N THR A 37 2.93 28.55 -3.01
CA THR A 37 1.67 27.81 -2.86
C THR A 37 0.96 27.70 -4.20
N VAL A 38 0.45 26.50 -4.50
CA VAL A 38 -0.38 26.22 -5.67
C VAL A 38 -1.83 26.15 -5.19
N ASP A 39 -2.73 26.89 -5.83
CA ASP A 39 -4.17 26.82 -5.55
C ASP A 39 -4.79 25.56 -6.19
N GLU A 40 -5.92 25.09 -5.67
CA GLU A 40 -6.64 23.92 -6.21
C GLU A 40 -7.02 24.13 -7.69
N SER A 41 -7.37 25.38 -8.06
CA SER A 41 -7.61 25.77 -9.45
C SER A 41 -6.39 25.56 -10.38
N GLN A 42 -5.18 25.59 -9.83
CA GLN A 42 -3.92 25.38 -10.55
C GLN A 42 -3.50 23.90 -10.59
N LEU A 43 -4.11 23.04 -9.76
CA LEU A 43 -3.93 21.59 -9.81
C LEU A 43 -4.63 20.96 -11.02
N ASN A 44 -5.69 21.61 -11.52
CA ASN A 44 -6.47 21.23 -12.70
C ASN A 44 -5.78 21.56 -14.02
N ASN A 45 -4.47 21.31 -14.10
CA ASN A 45 -3.68 21.47 -15.31
C ASN A 45 -3.04 20.13 -15.70
N ILE A 46 -3.09 19.79 -17.00
CA ILE A 46 -2.51 18.55 -17.53
C ILE A 46 -1.02 18.38 -17.18
N GLN A 47 -0.25 19.47 -17.06
CA GLN A 47 1.16 19.39 -16.66
C GLN A 47 1.36 18.99 -15.20
N MET A 48 0.34 19.12 -14.35
CA MET A 48 0.37 18.61 -12.97
C MET A 48 0.27 17.08 -12.92
N LEU A 49 -0.34 16.48 -13.94
CA LEU A 49 -0.45 15.04 -14.10
C LEU A 49 0.79 14.44 -14.75
N GLY A 50 1.48 15.18 -15.62
CA GLY A 50 2.79 14.81 -16.12
C GLY A 50 3.13 15.41 -17.46
N ARG A 51 4.12 14.81 -18.11
CA ARG A 51 4.61 15.24 -19.42
C ARG A 51 5.11 14.05 -20.23
N ILE A 52 5.23 14.24 -21.54
CA ILE A 52 5.88 13.29 -22.44
C ILE A 52 7.31 13.77 -22.69
N GLU A 53 8.29 12.93 -22.36
CA GLU A 53 9.70 13.14 -22.69
C GLU A 53 10.20 11.99 -23.56
N LYS A 54 10.68 12.32 -24.77
CA LYS A 54 11.20 11.32 -25.73
C LYS A 54 10.22 10.16 -25.97
N GLY A 55 8.91 10.45 -26.02
CA GLY A 55 7.84 9.48 -26.20
C GLY A 55 7.40 8.73 -24.93
N ASN A 56 8.09 8.92 -23.80
CA ASN A 56 7.77 8.27 -22.53
C ASN A 56 7.05 9.22 -21.58
N TYR A 57 6.09 8.67 -20.82
CA TYR A 57 5.41 9.42 -19.79
C TYR A 57 6.31 9.62 -18.56
N VAL A 58 6.38 10.85 -18.07
CA VAL A 58 7.08 11.24 -16.85
C VAL A 58 6.06 11.80 -15.88
N TYR A 59 6.07 11.28 -14.65
CA TYR A 59 5.12 11.64 -13.60
C TYR A 59 5.14 13.14 -13.32
N GLY A 60 3.95 13.73 -13.30
CA GLY A 60 3.76 15.08 -12.78
C GLY A 60 3.71 15.12 -11.26
N PRO A 61 3.75 16.31 -10.65
CA PRO A 61 3.73 16.47 -9.19
C PRO A 61 2.58 15.74 -8.48
N VAL A 62 1.39 15.69 -9.07
CA VAL A 62 0.22 15.03 -8.47
C VAL A 62 0.47 13.51 -8.37
N ILE A 63 0.84 12.87 -9.47
CA ILE A 63 1.08 11.43 -9.50
C ILE A 63 2.33 11.06 -8.68
N ALA A 64 3.40 11.84 -8.76
CA ALA A 64 4.57 11.65 -7.91
C ALA A 64 4.21 11.77 -6.41
N GLY A 65 3.29 12.67 -6.06
CA GLY A 65 2.74 12.82 -4.71
C GLY A 65 1.94 11.61 -4.23
N VAL A 66 1.19 10.95 -5.12
CA VAL A 66 0.48 9.68 -4.85
C VAL A 66 1.47 8.56 -4.58
N TRP A 67 2.46 8.38 -5.46
CA TRP A 67 3.52 7.38 -5.30
C TRP A 67 4.27 7.56 -3.97
N ARG A 68 4.63 8.79 -3.60
CA ARG A 68 5.29 9.09 -2.34
C ARG A 68 4.43 8.73 -1.13
N ALA A 69 3.13 9.06 -1.17
CA ALA A 69 2.21 8.69 -0.10
C ALA A 69 2.02 7.16 0.01
N GLY A 70 2.01 6.44 -1.12
CA GLY A 70 1.99 4.98 -1.17
C GLY A 70 3.24 4.37 -0.53
N ALA A 71 4.42 4.92 -0.82
CA ALA A 71 5.67 4.48 -0.22
C ALA A 71 5.71 4.70 1.30
N SER A 72 5.31 5.89 1.78
CA SER A 72 5.21 6.17 3.22
C SER A 72 4.20 5.26 3.92
N SER A 73 3.02 5.06 3.33
CA SER A 73 1.97 4.25 3.96
C SER A 73 2.37 2.78 4.06
N ALA A 74 2.90 2.19 2.99
CA ALA A 74 3.38 0.81 3.01
C ALA A 74 4.57 0.62 3.96
N SER A 75 5.48 1.60 4.04
CA SER A 75 6.68 1.48 4.88
C SER A 75 6.36 1.23 6.34
N ASP A 76 5.54 2.09 6.95
CA ASP A 76 5.20 1.93 8.37
C ASP A 76 4.25 0.76 8.60
N LEU A 77 3.30 0.54 7.68
CA LEU A 77 2.28 -0.49 7.80
C LEU A 77 2.85 -1.90 7.71
N LEU A 78 3.77 -2.16 6.78
CA LEU A 78 4.34 -3.50 6.62
C LEU A 78 5.19 -3.89 7.83
N VAL A 79 5.95 -2.96 8.43
CA VAL A 79 6.68 -3.21 9.67
C VAL A 79 5.73 -3.45 10.84
N ALA A 80 4.70 -2.61 11.01
CA ALA A 80 3.71 -2.79 12.05
C ALA A 80 3.00 -4.15 11.92
N SER A 81 2.64 -4.54 10.70
CA SER A 81 2.03 -5.84 10.41
C SER A 81 2.95 -7.01 10.77
N GLY A 82 4.25 -6.91 10.47
CA GLY A 82 5.26 -7.91 10.83
C GLY A 82 5.43 -8.09 12.34
N ALA A 83 5.27 -7.00 13.10
CA ALA A 83 5.37 -6.99 14.57
C ALA A 83 4.12 -7.52 15.28
N ILE A 84 2.97 -7.37 14.63
CA ILE A 84 1.69 -7.94 15.06
C ILE A 84 1.65 -9.46 14.84
N VAL A 85 2.50 -9.98 13.95
CA VAL A 85 2.62 -11.41 13.65
C VAL A 85 3.95 -12.00 14.11
N ASP A 86 4.25 -13.22 13.70
CA ASP A 86 5.44 -14.01 14.05
C ASP A 86 6.64 -13.76 13.10
N GLU A 87 6.84 -12.49 12.73
CA GLU A 87 7.96 -12.03 11.89
C GLU A 87 8.93 -11.12 12.65
N ILE A 88 8.40 -10.22 13.48
CA ILE A 88 9.16 -9.23 14.25
C ILE A 88 8.75 -9.32 15.72
N VAL A 89 9.72 -9.29 16.62
CA VAL A 89 9.49 -9.27 18.07
C VAL A 89 10.10 -8.01 18.71
N PRO A 90 9.52 -7.51 19.81
CA PRO A 90 10.19 -6.55 20.68
C PRO A 90 11.53 -7.10 21.17
N THR A 91 12.53 -6.24 21.35
CA THR A 91 13.71 -6.64 22.15
C THR A 91 13.38 -6.62 23.64
N ALA A 92 14.31 -7.06 24.49
CA ALA A 92 14.08 -7.15 25.94
C ALA A 92 13.73 -5.81 26.64
N VAL A 93 14.12 -4.66 26.06
CA VAL A 93 13.82 -3.33 26.63
C VAL A 93 13.55 -2.35 25.48
N PRO A 94 12.36 -2.40 24.86
CA PRO A 94 12.01 -1.52 23.77
C PRO A 94 11.67 -0.13 24.33
N ASN A 95 12.04 0.95 23.64
CA ASN A 95 11.60 2.29 24.02
C ASN A 95 10.29 2.72 23.36
N SER A 96 10.03 2.23 22.15
CA SER A 96 8.79 2.54 21.42
C SER A 96 7.56 2.05 22.20
N PRO A 97 6.54 2.89 22.42
CA PRO A 97 5.28 2.47 23.02
C PRO A 97 4.63 1.29 22.27
N PHE A 98 4.71 1.27 20.94
CA PHE A 98 4.17 0.19 20.12
C PHE A 98 4.74 -1.18 20.49
N TYR A 99 6.07 -1.31 20.56
CA TYR A 99 6.70 -2.59 20.90
C TYR A 99 6.50 -2.99 22.38
N LYS A 100 6.33 -2.03 23.29
CA LYS A 100 5.95 -2.32 24.68
C LYS A 100 4.54 -2.89 24.78
N GLU A 101 3.58 -2.27 24.11
CA GLU A 101 2.19 -2.74 24.12
C GLU A 101 2.02 -4.11 23.46
N LEU A 102 2.84 -4.40 22.43
CA LEU A 102 2.90 -5.74 21.83
C LEU A 102 3.47 -6.78 22.80
N ASP A 103 4.56 -6.47 23.51
CA ASP A 103 5.19 -7.38 24.50
C ASP A 103 4.22 -7.73 25.65
N GLU A 104 3.38 -6.76 26.03
CA GLU A 104 2.39 -6.91 27.10
C GLU A 104 1.00 -7.39 26.61
N ASP A 105 0.86 -7.72 25.33
CA ASP A 105 -0.40 -8.13 24.66
C ASP A 105 -1.58 -7.18 24.94
N LYS A 106 -1.33 -5.87 24.90
CA LYS A 106 -2.29 -4.82 25.26
C LYS A 106 -2.37 -3.69 24.23
N LEU A 107 -2.24 -4.03 22.95
CA LEU A 107 -2.23 -3.07 21.84
C LEU A 107 -3.47 -2.15 21.90
N ALA A 108 -3.24 -0.85 22.11
CA ALA A 108 -4.31 0.12 22.29
C ALA A 108 -4.72 0.76 20.95
N PRO A 109 -6.02 1.03 20.72
CA PRO A 109 -6.47 1.80 19.55
C PRO A 109 -5.85 3.21 19.45
N ASP A 110 -5.50 3.81 20.59
CA ASP A 110 -4.88 5.14 20.68
C ASP A 110 -3.36 5.12 20.66
N ASN A 111 -2.75 4.01 20.24
CA ASN A 111 -1.31 3.95 20.08
C ASN A 111 -0.88 4.99 19.03
N THR A 112 -0.11 5.98 19.49
CA THR A 112 0.37 7.10 18.63
C THR A 112 1.15 6.65 17.40
N SER A 113 1.85 5.51 17.46
CA SER A 113 2.55 4.95 16.30
C SER A 113 1.55 4.43 15.27
N LEU A 114 0.54 3.66 15.72
CA LEU A 114 -0.51 3.13 14.86
C LEU A 114 -1.43 4.20 14.28
N PHE A 115 -1.67 5.29 15.03
CA PHE A 115 -2.37 6.48 14.52
C PHE A 115 -1.66 7.07 13.29
N GLY A 116 -0.33 7.17 13.33
CA GLY A 116 0.47 7.63 12.20
C GLY A 116 0.34 6.71 10.99
N VAL A 117 0.37 5.38 11.22
CA VAL A 117 0.18 4.39 10.16
C VAL A 117 -1.19 4.52 9.50
N TRP A 118 -2.26 4.60 10.29
CA TRP A 118 -3.62 4.85 9.80
C TRP A 118 -3.71 6.13 8.96
N SER A 119 -3.21 7.24 9.50
CA SER A 119 -3.22 8.55 8.84
C SER A 119 -2.48 8.52 7.50
N ASN A 120 -1.35 7.81 7.41
CA ASN A 120 -0.58 7.69 6.18
C ASN A 120 -1.36 6.93 5.10
N VAL A 121 -2.07 5.87 5.44
CA VAL A 121 -2.91 5.10 4.50
C VAL A 121 -4.11 5.93 4.03
N GLN A 122 -4.75 6.67 4.94
CA GLN A 122 -5.85 7.58 4.59
C GLN A 122 -5.40 8.68 3.63
N ASN A 123 -4.27 9.32 3.91
CA ASN A 123 -3.68 10.34 3.03
C ASN A 123 -3.32 9.76 1.66
N TYR A 124 -2.79 8.54 1.62
CA TYR A 124 -2.50 7.85 0.37
C TYR A 124 -3.76 7.59 -0.46
N ARG A 125 -4.84 7.07 0.17
CA ARG A 125 -6.14 6.89 -0.49
C ARG A 125 -6.66 8.21 -1.06
N ALA A 126 -6.76 9.24 -0.21
CA ALA A 126 -7.32 10.54 -0.59
C ALA A 126 -6.57 11.14 -1.79
N ARG A 127 -5.23 11.15 -1.75
CA ARG A 127 -4.42 11.65 -2.87
C ARG A 127 -4.65 10.88 -4.17
N ALA A 128 -4.78 9.55 -4.09
CA ALA A 128 -5.02 8.74 -5.27
C ALA A 128 -6.41 9.00 -5.87
N GLU A 129 -7.45 9.10 -5.03
CA GLU A 129 -8.80 9.43 -5.49
C GLU A 129 -8.93 10.86 -6.02
N ASP A 130 -8.25 11.83 -5.40
CA ASP A 130 -8.21 13.20 -5.90
C ASP A 130 -7.46 13.30 -7.24
N ALA A 131 -6.38 12.54 -7.42
CA ALA A 131 -5.70 12.46 -8.72
C ALA A 131 -6.61 11.88 -9.82
N ILE A 132 -7.51 10.94 -9.49
CA ILE A 132 -8.54 10.45 -10.42
C ILE A 132 -9.49 11.58 -10.79
N LYS A 133 -10.05 12.29 -9.79
CA LYS A 133 -10.98 13.41 -10.01
C LYS A 133 -10.36 14.51 -10.89
N ILE A 134 -9.12 14.90 -10.61
CA ILE A 134 -8.37 15.89 -11.41
C ILE A 134 -8.25 15.42 -12.86
N ALA A 135 -7.85 14.17 -13.08
CA ALA A 135 -7.70 13.63 -14.44
C ALA A 135 -9.03 13.56 -15.20
N GLU A 136 -10.13 13.24 -14.53
CA GLU A 136 -11.46 13.17 -15.12
C GLU A 136 -12.01 14.53 -15.56
N GLN A 137 -11.68 15.60 -14.82
CA GLN A 137 -12.08 16.98 -15.14
C GLN A 137 -11.39 17.55 -16.39
N LEU A 138 -10.24 16.97 -16.79
CA LEU A 138 -9.48 17.43 -17.95
C LEU A 138 -10.00 16.80 -19.24
N ASN A 139 -10.18 17.58 -20.30
CA ASN A 139 -10.55 17.08 -21.63
C ASN A 139 -9.53 17.52 -22.70
N PRO A 140 -8.33 16.92 -22.71
CA PRO A 140 -7.30 17.29 -23.68
C PRO A 140 -7.66 16.86 -25.10
N ALA A 141 -7.33 17.70 -26.08
CA ALA A 141 -7.52 17.40 -27.51
C ALA A 141 -6.23 16.95 -28.20
N ASP A 142 -5.07 17.32 -27.64
CA ASP A 142 -3.75 16.97 -28.18
C ASP A 142 -3.36 15.51 -27.84
N ALA A 143 -2.67 14.85 -28.76
CA ALA A 143 -2.33 13.43 -28.63
C ALA A 143 -1.42 13.14 -27.42
N ASP A 144 -0.42 13.99 -27.16
CA ASP A 144 0.48 13.83 -26.02
C ASP A 144 -0.27 14.09 -24.70
N GLN A 145 -1.15 15.08 -24.69
CA GLN A 145 -1.99 15.37 -23.53
C GLN A 145 -3.01 14.27 -23.22
N ILE A 146 -3.59 13.64 -24.26
CA ILE A 146 -4.44 12.45 -24.10
C ILE A 146 -3.63 11.31 -23.46
N LYS A 147 -2.40 11.08 -23.94
CA LYS A 147 -1.50 10.07 -23.37
C LYS A 147 -1.16 10.38 -21.90
N ILE A 148 -0.86 11.63 -21.58
CA ILE A 148 -0.62 12.08 -20.19
C ILE A 148 -1.84 11.78 -19.31
N LYS A 149 -3.05 12.14 -19.75
CA LYS A 149 -4.28 11.85 -19.01
C LYS A 149 -4.45 10.35 -18.81
N GLN A 150 -4.33 9.54 -19.86
CA GLN A 150 -4.48 8.08 -19.77
C GLN A 150 -3.49 7.44 -18.79
N SER A 151 -2.20 7.78 -18.90
CA SER A 151 -1.16 7.26 -18.01
C SER A 151 -1.35 7.74 -16.57
N ALA A 152 -1.75 9.00 -16.35
CA ALA A 152 -2.04 9.52 -15.02
C ALA A 152 -3.27 8.85 -14.40
N THR A 153 -4.36 8.67 -15.16
CA THR A 153 -5.56 7.95 -14.70
C THR A 153 -5.23 6.50 -14.36
N PHE A 154 -4.44 5.81 -15.19
CA PHE A 154 -3.98 4.46 -14.88
C PHE A 154 -3.24 4.41 -13.53
N ASN A 155 -2.23 5.27 -13.33
CA ASN A 155 -1.45 5.29 -12.09
C ASN A 155 -2.33 5.66 -10.88
N ALA A 156 -3.21 6.65 -11.01
CA ALA A 156 -4.10 7.06 -9.93
C ALA A 156 -5.04 5.91 -9.51
N LYS A 157 -5.63 5.19 -10.47
CA LYS A 157 -6.48 4.01 -10.20
C LYS A 157 -5.71 2.83 -9.63
N LEU A 158 -4.51 2.54 -10.16
CA LEU A 158 -3.61 1.52 -9.61
C LEU A 158 -3.38 1.74 -8.11
N HIS A 159 -3.01 2.96 -7.75
CA HIS A 159 -2.70 3.33 -6.38
C HIS A 159 -3.94 3.43 -5.48
N ALA A 160 -5.06 3.96 -5.99
CA ALA A 160 -6.32 4.00 -5.25
C ALA A 160 -6.80 2.59 -4.88
N GLY A 161 -6.72 1.65 -5.83
CA GLY A 161 -7.07 0.26 -5.54
C GLY A 161 -6.17 -0.37 -4.49
N TYR A 162 -4.87 -0.11 -4.55
CA TYR A 162 -3.93 -0.60 -3.55
C TYR A 162 -4.17 0.02 -2.16
N ALA A 163 -4.48 1.32 -2.09
CA ALA A 163 -4.80 1.98 -0.82
C ALA A 163 -6.05 1.38 -0.15
N TRP A 164 -7.12 1.13 -0.91
CA TRP A 164 -8.33 0.48 -0.41
C TRP A 164 -8.08 -0.94 0.08
N MET A 165 -7.26 -1.70 -0.65
CA MET A 165 -6.84 -3.03 -0.21
C MET A 165 -6.04 -2.96 1.11
N LEU A 166 -5.09 -2.03 1.25
CA LEU A 166 -4.34 -1.83 2.49
C LEU A 166 -5.26 -1.45 3.67
N MET A 167 -6.27 -0.62 3.46
CA MET A 167 -7.22 -0.28 4.52
C MET A 167 -7.93 -1.53 5.05
N ALA A 168 -8.48 -2.36 4.18
CA ALA A 168 -9.23 -3.55 4.58
C ALA A 168 -8.35 -4.72 5.04
N ASP A 169 -7.16 -4.88 4.45
CA ASP A 169 -6.21 -5.92 4.85
C ASP A 169 -5.68 -5.66 6.26
N TYR A 170 -5.43 -4.42 6.67
CA TYR A 170 -4.68 -4.18 7.90
C TYR A 170 -5.48 -3.56 9.03
N PHE A 171 -6.58 -2.85 8.74
CA PHE A 171 -7.34 -2.12 9.75
C PHE A 171 -8.75 -2.63 9.95
N SER A 172 -9.26 -2.53 11.17
CA SER A 172 -10.65 -2.84 11.49
C SER A 172 -11.14 -2.01 12.68
N VAL A 173 -12.41 -1.62 12.69
CA VAL A 173 -13.05 -1.00 13.86
C VAL A 173 -13.06 -1.97 15.03
N SER A 174 -13.41 -3.24 14.77
CA SER A 174 -13.28 -4.31 15.76
C SER A 174 -13.26 -5.68 15.07
N GLU A 175 -13.05 -6.74 15.85
CA GLU A 175 -13.19 -8.13 15.41
C GLU A 175 -14.58 -8.45 14.85
N THR A 176 -15.63 -7.91 15.48
CA THR A 176 -17.02 -8.15 15.11
C THR A 176 -17.55 -7.17 14.07
N ASN A 177 -16.89 -6.03 13.91
CA ASN A 177 -17.21 -5.00 12.93
C ASN A 177 -16.03 -4.79 11.97
N GLN A 178 -15.92 -5.73 11.01
CA GLN A 178 -14.91 -5.75 9.94
C GLN A 178 -15.15 -4.62 8.93
N ALA A 179 -14.77 -3.41 9.35
CA ALA A 179 -15.00 -2.16 8.65
C ALA A 179 -13.90 -1.15 8.97
N VAL A 180 -13.83 -0.11 8.15
CA VAL A 180 -12.92 1.03 8.27
C VAL A 180 -13.70 2.32 8.09
N TYR A 181 -13.17 3.44 8.58
CA TYR A 181 -13.75 4.76 8.28
C TYR A 181 -13.05 5.40 7.08
N ALA A 182 -13.84 5.97 6.19
CA ALA A 182 -13.36 6.75 5.05
C ALA A 182 -14.31 7.92 4.84
N ASP A 183 -13.79 9.15 4.85
CA ASP A 183 -14.58 10.38 4.70
C ASP A 183 -15.75 10.43 5.70
N HIS A 184 -15.46 10.06 6.96
CA HIS A 184 -16.42 9.92 8.06
C HIS A 184 -17.56 8.92 7.83
N GLN A 185 -17.45 8.06 6.81
CA GLN A 185 -18.39 6.98 6.54
C GLN A 185 -17.79 5.63 6.91
N LEU A 186 -18.61 4.78 7.53
CA LEU A 186 -18.23 3.40 7.78
C LEU A 186 -18.28 2.61 6.47
N VAL A 187 -17.16 2.02 6.08
CA VAL A 187 -17.00 1.19 4.88
C VAL A 187 -16.64 -0.23 5.32
N LYS A 188 -17.48 -1.21 4.99
CA LYS A 188 -17.17 -2.62 5.29
C LYS A 188 -15.95 -3.08 4.51
N HIS A 189 -15.21 -4.05 5.04
CA HIS A 189 -14.07 -4.65 4.31
C HIS A 189 -14.45 -5.13 2.92
N ALA A 190 -15.60 -5.80 2.78
CA ALA A 190 -16.10 -6.26 1.48
C ALA A 190 -16.29 -5.11 0.47
N ASP A 191 -16.80 -3.96 0.91
CA ASP A 191 -17.00 -2.79 0.06
C ASP A 191 -15.67 -2.12 -0.30
N ALA A 192 -14.72 -2.07 0.63
CA ALA A 192 -13.37 -1.59 0.38
C ALA A 192 -12.63 -2.48 -0.65
N TYR A 193 -12.71 -3.80 -0.52
CA TYR A 193 -12.17 -4.74 -1.52
C TYR A 193 -12.86 -4.60 -2.88
N ALA A 194 -14.19 -4.40 -2.91
CA ALA A 194 -14.92 -4.16 -4.15
C ALA A 194 -14.48 -2.85 -4.84
N LYS A 195 -14.21 -1.78 -4.06
CA LYS A 195 -13.60 -0.55 -4.60
C LYS A 195 -12.21 -0.82 -5.18
N ALA A 196 -11.37 -1.60 -4.49
CA ALA A 196 -10.04 -1.96 -4.96
C ALA A 196 -10.09 -2.70 -6.31
N GLN A 197 -10.94 -3.74 -6.38
CA GLN A 197 -11.18 -4.49 -7.61
C GLN A 197 -11.65 -3.57 -8.74
N ARG A 198 -12.67 -2.74 -8.50
CA ARG A 198 -13.23 -1.84 -9.51
C ARG A 198 -12.17 -0.90 -10.07
N TYR A 199 -11.34 -0.28 -9.24
CA TYR A 199 -10.30 0.62 -9.72
C TYR A 199 -9.30 -0.08 -10.65
N TRP A 200 -8.90 -1.31 -10.33
CA TRP A 200 -7.99 -2.08 -11.17
C TRP A 200 -8.64 -2.57 -12.46
N GLU A 201 -9.90 -3.01 -12.42
CA GLU A 201 -10.66 -3.38 -13.61
C GLU A 201 -10.86 -2.20 -14.57
N GLU A 202 -11.16 -1.02 -14.04
CA GLU A 202 -11.28 0.21 -14.83
C GLU A 202 -9.92 0.73 -15.35
N ALA A 203 -8.80 0.32 -14.74
CA ALA A 203 -7.45 0.67 -15.19
C ALA A 203 -6.94 -0.26 -16.32
N LEU A 204 -7.44 -1.49 -16.42
CA LEU A 204 -7.06 -2.46 -17.47
C LEU A 204 -7.13 -1.91 -18.91
N PRO A 205 -8.19 -1.19 -19.34
CA PRO A 205 -8.25 -0.66 -20.71
C PRO A 205 -7.24 0.48 -20.96
N LEU A 206 -6.70 1.11 -19.91
CA LEU A 206 -5.72 2.19 -20.00
C LEU A 206 -4.27 1.67 -20.01
N ALA A 207 -4.09 0.43 -19.57
CA ALA A 207 -2.79 -0.18 -19.31
C ALA A 207 -2.11 -0.70 -20.58
N ASN A 208 -0.79 -0.55 -20.66
CA ASN A 208 0.06 -1.31 -21.57
C ASN A 208 0.21 -2.78 -21.12
N ASP A 209 0.91 -3.62 -21.89
CA ASP A 209 1.00 -5.05 -21.60
C ASP A 209 1.62 -5.38 -20.24
N GLN A 210 2.66 -4.66 -19.81
CA GLN A 210 3.29 -4.87 -18.51
C GLN A 210 2.36 -4.41 -17.38
N GLU A 211 1.74 -3.25 -17.55
CA GLU A 211 0.75 -2.70 -16.62
C GLU A 211 -0.48 -3.62 -16.47
N LYS A 212 -0.92 -4.29 -17.55
CA LYS A 212 -1.98 -5.30 -17.48
C LYS A 212 -1.58 -6.51 -16.65
N ARG A 213 -0.35 -7.01 -16.81
CA ARG A 213 0.16 -8.10 -15.97
C ARG A 213 0.18 -7.70 -14.50
N LEU A 214 0.55 -6.45 -14.20
CA LEU A 214 0.50 -5.92 -12.84
C LEU A 214 -0.93 -5.94 -12.28
N LEU A 215 -1.89 -5.37 -13.01
CA LEU A 215 -3.28 -5.34 -12.57
C LEU A 215 -3.85 -6.76 -12.37
N HIS A 216 -3.54 -7.70 -13.26
CA HIS A 216 -3.93 -9.10 -13.08
C HIS A 216 -3.25 -9.77 -11.88
N SER A 217 -2.01 -9.41 -11.56
CA SER A 217 -1.32 -9.90 -10.36
C SER A 217 -1.97 -9.38 -9.09
N LEU A 218 -2.36 -8.10 -9.06
CA LEU A 218 -3.07 -7.48 -7.93
C LEU A 218 -4.49 -8.04 -7.76
N LEU A 219 -5.23 -8.25 -8.86
CA LEU A 219 -6.54 -8.90 -8.83
C LEU A 219 -6.45 -10.35 -8.35
N ALA A 220 -5.41 -11.09 -8.77
CA ALA A 220 -5.18 -12.45 -8.30
C ALA A 220 -4.85 -12.47 -6.79
N LYS A 221 -3.98 -11.56 -6.33
CA LYS A 221 -3.66 -11.35 -4.92
C LYS A 221 -4.90 -11.01 -4.09
N LEU A 222 -5.74 -10.09 -4.56
CA LEU A 222 -7.01 -9.74 -3.91
C LEU A 222 -7.94 -10.94 -3.79
N GLY A 223 -8.05 -11.76 -4.83
CA GLY A 223 -8.82 -13.01 -4.77
C GLY A 223 -8.32 -13.96 -3.68
N ILE A 224 -7.01 -14.07 -3.47
CA ILE A 224 -6.43 -14.87 -2.39
C ILE A 224 -6.67 -14.24 -1.02
N HIS A 225 -6.47 -12.93 -0.87
CA HIS A 225 -6.68 -12.21 0.39
C HIS A 225 -8.12 -12.31 0.88
N THR A 226 -9.07 -12.25 -0.04
CA THR A 226 -10.52 -12.29 0.24
C THR A 226 -11.10 -13.72 0.22
N SER A 227 -10.28 -14.74 -0.02
CA SER A 227 -10.72 -16.13 -0.29
C SER A 227 -11.72 -16.25 -1.47
N ASN A 228 -11.81 -15.24 -2.33
CA ASN A 228 -12.49 -15.31 -3.61
C ASN A 228 -11.59 -16.00 -4.65
N PHE A 229 -11.40 -17.30 -4.48
CA PHE A 229 -10.54 -18.09 -5.35
C PHE A 229 -10.97 -18.10 -6.83
N PRO A 230 -12.27 -17.99 -7.20
CA PRO A 230 -12.67 -17.78 -8.59
C PRO A 230 -12.06 -16.52 -9.21
N LEU A 231 -12.01 -15.39 -8.48
CA LEU A 231 -11.34 -14.17 -8.92
C LEU A 231 -9.82 -14.40 -9.09
N ALA A 232 -9.21 -15.13 -8.15
CA ALA A 232 -7.79 -15.45 -8.27
C ALA A 232 -7.49 -16.29 -9.52
N ALA A 233 -8.28 -17.34 -9.75
CA ALA A 233 -8.13 -18.24 -10.89
C ALA A 233 -8.38 -17.55 -12.24
N SER A 234 -9.30 -16.58 -12.32
CA SER A 234 -9.58 -15.85 -13.57
C SER A 234 -8.43 -14.95 -14.02
N HIS A 235 -7.60 -14.46 -13.09
CA HIS A 235 -6.53 -13.51 -13.39
C HIS A 235 -5.12 -14.10 -13.34
N ILE A 236 -4.90 -15.20 -12.63
CA ILE A 236 -3.54 -15.72 -12.38
C ILE A 236 -2.77 -16.09 -13.65
N ASN A 237 -3.43 -16.55 -14.71
CA ASN A 237 -2.77 -16.89 -15.97
C ASN A 237 -2.33 -15.68 -16.80
N SER A 238 -2.92 -14.51 -16.53
CA SER A 238 -2.57 -13.23 -17.14
C SER A 238 -1.62 -12.39 -16.27
N SER A 239 -1.26 -12.88 -15.08
CA SER A 239 -0.31 -12.25 -14.15
C SER A 239 1.16 -12.51 -14.53
N PHE A 240 2.10 -12.14 -13.66
CA PHE A 240 3.54 -12.34 -13.89
C PHE A 240 3.92 -13.80 -14.07
N LYS A 241 4.79 -14.06 -15.05
CA LYS A 241 5.34 -15.39 -15.35
C LYS A 241 6.69 -15.61 -14.65
N PRO A 242 7.13 -16.87 -14.44
CA PRO A 242 8.35 -17.20 -13.68
C PRO A 242 9.64 -16.53 -14.18
N THR A 243 9.71 -16.22 -15.47
CA THR A 243 10.90 -15.66 -16.12
C THR A 243 10.84 -14.15 -16.30
N GLU A 244 9.77 -13.50 -15.86
CA GLU A 244 9.59 -12.06 -16.00
C GLU A 244 10.24 -11.33 -14.82
N ASN A 245 11.18 -10.43 -15.11
CA ASN A 245 11.78 -9.55 -14.11
C ASN A 245 10.92 -8.28 -13.94
N PHE A 246 9.70 -8.46 -13.42
CA PHE A 246 8.75 -7.39 -13.19
C PHE A 246 8.19 -7.49 -11.77
N SER A 247 8.13 -6.35 -11.07
CA SER A 247 7.62 -6.24 -9.71
C SER A 247 6.93 -4.89 -9.52
N PHE A 248 5.96 -4.86 -8.60
CA PHE A 248 5.44 -3.61 -8.09
C PHE A 248 6.14 -3.26 -6.79
N LEU A 249 6.81 -2.12 -6.83
CA LEU A 249 7.68 -1.65 -5.78
C LEU A 249 7.17 -0.31 -5.26
N ASN A 250 7.09 -0.19 -3.94
CA ASN A 250 6.97 1.11 -3.30
C ASN A 250 8.39 1.67 -3.12
N THR A 251 8.80 2.54 -4.04
CA THR A 251 10.10 3.20 -3.98
C THR A 251 10.10 4.29 -2.91
N VAL A 252 10.80 4.03 -1.83
CA VAL A 252 11.20 5.03 -0.83
C VAL A 252 12.28 5.92 -1.44
N GLY A 253 11.88 7.02 -2.10
CA GLY A 253 12.82 7.98 -2.70
C GLY A 253 13.79 8.58 -1.66
N THR A 254 13.39 9.66 -0.98
CA THR A 254 14.21 10.31 0.05
C THR A 254 13.97 9.77 1.46
N THR A 255 13.12 8.77 1.62
CA THR A 255 12.82 8.12 2.91
C THR A 255 13.66 6.85 3.10
N SER A 256 13.91 6.47 4.35
CA SER A 256 14.60 5.22 4.68
C SER A 256 13.60 4.06 4.60
N ASN A 257 14.05 2.89 4.14
CA ASN A 257 13.29 1.65 4.22
C ASN A 257 12.96 1.35 5.70
N ALA A 258 11.68 1.14 6.03
CA ALA A 258 11.30 0.93 7.42
C ALA A 258 11.81 -0.39 8.00
N PHE A 259 11.92 -1.48 7.23
CA PHE A 259 12.54 -2.71 7.72
C PHE A 259 14.03 -2.52 8.00
N PHE A 260 14.76 -1.79 7.16
CA PHE A 260 16.14 -1.39 7.49
C PHE A 260 16.17 -0.60 8.80
N THR A 261 15.27 0.37 8.97
CA THR A 261 15.23 1.23 10.16
C THR A 261 14.81 0.48 11.43
N ALA A 262 14.01 -0.58 11.30
CA ALA A 262 13.44 -1.34 12.42
C ALA A 262 14.25 -2.60 12.78
N LEU A 263 14.98 -3.21 11.84
CA LEU A 263 15.57 -4.54 12.03
C LEU A 263 17.08 -4.62 11.77
N ASN A 264 17.75 -3.53 11.42
CA ASN A 264 19.20 -3.56 11.24
C ASN A 264 19.94 -3.82 12.57
N VAL A 265 21.24 -4.15 12.48
CA VAL A 265 22.09 -4.55 13.63
C VAL A 265 22.24 -3.50 14.73
N ASN A 266 21.98 -2.23 14.43
CA ASN A 266 22.10 -1.12 15.37
C ASN A 266 20.76 -0.76 16.03
N VAL A 267 19.66 -1.40 15.64
CA VAL A 267 18.33 -1.09 16.18
C VAL A 267 18.17 -1.65 17.59
N ARG A 268 17.51 -0.87 18.46
CA ARG A 268 17.25 -1.27 19.83
C ARG A 268 15.86 -1.87 20.01
N ASP A 269 14.84 -1.38 19.33
CA ASP A 269 13.46 -1.58 19.79
C ASP A 269 12.80 -2.87 19.26
N ALA A 270 13.28 -3.42 18.14
CA ALA A 270 12.74 -4.63 17.54
C ALA A 270 13.84 -5.55 16.98
N ALA A 271 13.47 -6.80 16.75
CA ALA A 271 14.33 -7.85 16.22
C ALA A 271 13.54 -8.82 15.34
N VAL A 272 14.25 -9.60 14.52
CA VAL A 272 13.64 -10.72 13.78
C VAL A 272 13.21 -11.79 14.79
N ASP A 273 12.02 -12.35 14.59
CA ASP A 273 11.48 -13.39 15.46
C ASP A 273 12.42 -14.64 15.50
N PRO A 274 12.88 -15.06 16.69
CA PRO A 274 13.75 -16.23 16.82
C PRO A 274 13.14 -17.54 16.32
N THR A 275 11.81 -17.69 16.37
CA THR A 275 11.11 -18.88 15.87
C THR A 275 11.20 -18.96 14.36
N LEU A 276 11.04 -17.82 13.66
CA LEU A 276 11.25 -17.73 12.22
C LEU A 276 12.69 -18.09 11.85
N VAL A 277 13.69 -17.57 12.59
CA VAL A 277 15.10 -17.93 12.38
C VAL A 277 15.34 -19.42 12.60
N ALA A 278 14.73 -20.01 13.62
CA ALA A 278 14.87 -21.44 13.92
C ALA A 278 14.30 -22.33 12.81
N GLN A 279 13.37 -21.84 11.99
CA GLN A 279 12.78 -22.57 10.87
C GLN A 279 13.63 -22.59 9.60
N LEU A 280 14.67 -21.75 9.49
CA LEU A 280 15.50 -21.67 8.27
C LEU A 280 16.51 -22.82 8.21
N LYS A 281 16.16 -23.90 7.51
CA LYS A 281 16.94 -25.15 7.44
C LYS A 281 17.81 -25.25 6.19
N THR A 282 17.36 -24.67 5.08
CA THR A 282 18.01 -24.79 3.77
C THR A 282 18.80 -23.52 3.41
N VAL A 283 19.70 -23.65 2.42
CA VAL A 283 20.46 -22.52 1.87
C VAL A 283 19.51 -21.48 1.29
N ALA A 284 18.46 -21.91 0.59
CA ALA A 284 17.47 -20.99 0.01
C ALA A 284 16.75 -20.16 1.09
N GLU A 285 16.29 -20.79 2.16
CA GLU A 285 15.59 -20.11 3.27
C GLU A 285 16.51 -19.10 3.99
N GLN A 286 17.76 -19.50 4.26
CA GLN A 286 18.76 -18.63 4.90
C GLN A 286 19.18 -17.46 3.99
N THR A 287 19.22 -17.68 2.66
CA THR A 287 19.50 -16.63 1.68
C THR A 287 18.33 -15.66 1.56
N ARG A 288 17.09 -16.15 1.67
CA ARG A 288 15.87 -15.32 1.63
C ARG A 288 15.70 -14.45 2.88
N ILE A 289 16.11 -14.97 4.04
CA ILE A 289 16.05 -14.27 5.33
C ILE A 289 17.46 -14.25 5.94
N PRO A 290 18.36 -13.41 5.41
CA PRO A 290 19.72 -13.32 5.91
C PRO A 290 19.69 -12.56 7.24
N VAL A 291 20.11 -13.25 8.31
CA VAL A 291 20.13 -12.72 9.67
C VAL A 291 21.50 -12.82 10.30
N VAL A 292 21.79 -11.89 11.20
CA VAL A 292 22.98 -11.89 12.05
C VAL A 292 22.57 -11.68 13.50
N LYS A 293 23.34 -12.25 14.43
CA LYS A 293 23.12 -12.02 15.85
C LYS A 293 23.84 -10.74 16.28
N ALA A 294 23.08 -9.75 16.72
CA ALA A 294 23.64 -8.49 17.23
C ALA A 294 24.40 -8.72 18.54
N ALA A 295 25.27 -7.77 18.92
CA ALA A 295 26.05 -7.84 20.16
C ALA A 295 25.18 -8.01 21.42
N LYS A 296 23.93 -7.52 21.38
CA LYS A 296 22.95 -7.65 22.47
C LYS A 296 22.13 -8.96 22.42
N GLY A 297 22.49 -9.90 21.54
CA GLY A 297 21.94 -11.25 21.49
C GLY A 297 20.66 -11.45 20.68
N HIS A 298 20.02 -10.38 20.19
CA HIS A 298 18.85 -10.47 19.31
C HIS A 298 19.24 -10.66 17.83
N TRP A 299 18.30 -11.15 17.02
CA TRP A 299 18.49 -11.34 15.59
C TRP A 299 18.17 -10.07 14.80
N SER A 300 19.05 -9.71 13.88
CA SER A 300 18.91 -8.55 13.00
C SER A 300 18.88 -9.01 11.54
N LEU A 301 18.10 -8.31 10.72
CA LEU A 301 17.95 -8.57 9.30
C LEU A 301 19.02 -7.80 8.51
N THR A 302 19.74 -8.48 7.61
CA THR A 302 20.75 -7.85 6.72
C THR A 302 20.29 -7.77 5.27
N TYR A 303 18.99 -8.03 5.03
CA TYR A 303 18.40 -8.12 3.69
C TYR A 303 18.26 -6.74 3.02
N TYR A 304 17.78 -5.74 3.75
CA TYR A 304 17.50 -4.41 3.21
C TYR A 304 18.67 -3.45 3.44
N LYS A 305 18.95 -2.62 2.44
CA LYS A 305 19.71 -1.36 2.58
C LYS A 305 18.75 -0.20 2.86
N GLU A 306 19.30 0.91 3.33
CA GLU A 306 18.54 2.12 3.70
C GLU A 306 17.59 2.62 2.59
N ARG A 307 17.96 2.44 1.32
CA ARG A 307 17.20 2.95 0.16
C ARG A 307 16.59 1.86 -0.71
N ASP A 308 16.58 0.62 -0.24
CA ASP A 308 15.96 -0.46 -0.99
C ASP A 308 14.43 -0.27 -1.02
N PRO A 309 13.79 -0.54 -2.16
CA PRO A 309 12.35 -0.45 -2.29
C PRO A 309 11.63 -1.52 -1.47
N LEU A 310 10.35 -1.29 -1.19
CA LEU A 310 9.46 -2.27 -0.57
C LEU A 310 8.69 -3.04 -1.64
N MET A 311 8.67 -4.37 -1.49
CA MET A 311 8.00 -5.26 -2.44
C MET A 311 6.51 -5.34 -2.14
N VAL A 312 5.66 -4.95 -3.10
CA VAL A 312 4.21 -5.12 -2.99
C VAL A 312 3.80 -6.49 -3.54
N THR A 313 4.27 -6.81 -4.74
CA THR A 313 4.01 -8.09 -5.40
C THR A 313 5.00 -8.29 -6.57
N ASP A 314 5.32 -9.55 -6.85
CA ASP A 314 6.24 -9.98 -7.90
C ASP A 314 5.85 -11.37 -8.41
N GLU A 315 6.68 -11.91 -9.28
CA GLU A 315 6.46 -13.24 -9.83
C GLU A 315 6.49 -14.35 -8.76
N GLU A 316 7.29 -14.20 -7.70
CA GLU A 316 7.45 -15.21 -6.64
C GLU A 316 6.11 -15.41 -5.91
N GLU A 317 5.46 -14.30 -5.56
CA GLU A 317 4.12 -14.35 -5.00
C GLU A 317 3.13 -14.98 -5.98
N MET A 318 3.23 -14.67 -7.28
CA MET A 318 2.35 -15.27 -8.29
C MET A 318 2.56 -16.79 -8.43
N GLN A 319 3.79 -17.32 -8.33
CA GLN A 319 3.99 -18.78 -8.34
C GLN A 319 3.42 -19.44 -7.10
N LEU A 320 3.55 -18.83 -5.93
CA LEU A 320 2.98 -19.36 -4.70
C LEU A 320 1.44 -19.29 -4.72
N ILE A 321 0.86 -18.26 -5.34
CA ILE A 321 -0.59 -18.21 -5.60
C ILE A 321 -1.01 -19.30 -6.59
N ARG A 322 -0.26 -19.52 -7.68
CA ARG A 322 -0.53 -20.64 -8.61
C ARG A 322 -0.47 -21.98 -7.89
N ALA A 323 0.56 -22.21 -7.07
CA ALA A 323 0.71 -23.44 -6.31
C ALA A 323 -0.51 -23.65 -5.38
N GLU A 324 -0.97 -22.59 -4.72
CA GLU A 324 -2.19 -22.65 -3.90
C GLU A 324 -3.42 -23.06 -4.72
N LEU A 325 -3.64 -22.41 -5.86
CA LEU A 325 -4.79 -22.69 -6.73
C LEU A 325 -4.73 -24.11 -7.33
N VAL A 326 -3.54 -24.65 -7.60
CA VAL A 326 -3.33 -26.04 -8.01
C VAL A 326 -3.71 -27.00 -6.89
N ILE A 327 -3.22 -26.78 -5.66
CA ILE A 327 -3.55 -27.63 -4.49
C ILE A 327 -5.06 -27.62 -4.21
N ARG A 328 -5.71 -26.47 -4.41
CA ARG A 328 -7.18 -26.32 -4.28
C ARG A 328 -7.96 -26.96 -5.44
N GLY A 329 -7.30 -27.45 -6.49
CA GLY A 329 -7.94 -28.05 -7.67
C GLY A 329 -8.65 -27.05 -8.59
N LEU A 330 -8.32 -25.76 -8.49
CA LEU A 330 -8.98 -24.69 -9.26
C LEU A 330 -8.30 -24.41 -10.60
N ILE A 331 -7.02 -24.74 -10.72
CA ILE A 331 -6.28 -24.71 -11.98
C ILE A 331 -5.43 -25.98 -12.11
N PRO A 332 -5.13 -26.45 -13.33
CA PRO A 332 -4.20 -27.56 -13.54
C PRO A 332 -2.75 -27.10 -13.30
N GLY A 333 -1.88 -28.02 -12.88
CA GLY A 333 -0.45 -27.75 -12.76
C GLY A 333 0.26 -28.68 -11.77
N ASP A 334 1.53 -28.40 -11.54
CA ASP A 334 2.35 -29.04 -10.50
C ASP A 334 2.78 -27.99 -9.47
N ALA A 335 2.15 -28.04 -8.29
CA ALA A 335 2.44 -27.13 -7.19
C ALA A 335 3.90 -27.23 -6.71
N THR A 336 4.51 -28.42 -6.80
CA THR A 336 5.90 -28.67 -6.41
C THR A 336 6.86 -27.94 -7.34
N ALA A 337 6.62 -28.03 -8.65
CA ALA A 337 7.43 -27.34 -9.65
C ALA A 337 7.32 -25.81 -9.51
N LEU A 338 6.12 -25.30 -9.25
CA LEU A 338 5.88 -23.87 -9.02
C LEU A 338 6.64 -23.37 -7.78
N VAL A 339 6.56 -24.07 -6.65
CA VAL A 339 7.33 -23.71 -5.45
C VAL A 339 8.84 -23.83 -5.69
N ASN A 340 9.30 -24.90 -6.33
CA ASN A 340 10.72 -25.09 -6.61
C ASN A 340 11.29 -23.98 -7.51
N SER A 341 10.47 -23.40 -8.40
CA SER A 341 10.90 -22.24 -9.20
C SER A 341 11.22 -21.01 -8.34
N VAL A 342 10.51 -20.81 -7.22
CA VAL A 342 10.81 -19.75 -6.24
C VAL A 342 12.06 -20.10 -5.44
N ILE A 343 12.16 -21.33 -4.94
CA ILE A 343 13.31 -21.80 -4.15
C ILE A 343 14.62 -21.66 -4.94
N GLN A 344 14.61 -22.02 -6.23
CA GLN A 344 15.80 -21.99 -7.09
C GLN A 344 16.40 -20.61 -7.30
N LYS A 345 15.63 -19.53 -7.09
CA LYS A 345 16.18 -18.16 -7.10
C LYS A 345 17.17 -17.92 -5.95
N TYR A 346 17.00 -18.63 -4.84
CA TYR A 346 17.80 -18.50 -3.64
C TYR A 346 18.81 -19.66 -3.47
N ASP A 347 18.64 -20.75 -4.21
CA ASP A 347 19.60 -21.84 -4.32
C ASP A 347 19.57 -22.46 -5.72
N ALA A 348 20.44 -21.95 -6.60
CA ALA A 348 20.53 -22.41 -7.99
C ALA A 348 21.00 -23.87 -8.14
N THR A 349 21.54 -24.49 -7.09
CA THR A 349 21.97 -25.91 -7.13
C THR A 349 20.79 -26.88 -7.09
N GLY A 350 19.61 -26.41 -6.67
CA GLY A 350 18.42 -27.25 -6.48
C GLY A 350 18.48 -28.18 -5.27
N ASN A 351 19.50 -28.04 -4.41
CA ASN A 351 19.63 -28.83 -3.19
C ASN A 351 18.51 -28.50 -2.19
N SER A 352 18.11 -27.24 -2.11
CA SER A 352 17.00 -26.75 -1.28
C SER A 352 15.60 -27.10 -1.83
N ASN A 353 15.50 -27.64 -3.05
CA ASN A 353 14.20 -27.97 -3.65
C ASN A 353 13.43 -29.03 -2.84
N LEU A 354 12.11 -28.89 -2.81
CA LEU A 354 11.20 -29.93 -2.34
C LEU A 354 11.45 -31.22 -3.12
N LYS A 355 11.65 -32.31 -2.38
CA LYS A 355 11.88 -33.66 -2.94
C LYS A 355 10.60 -34.49 -3.02
N THR A 356 9.61 -34.15 -2.21
CA THR A 356 8.29 -34.77 -2.19
C THR A 356 7.28 -33.87 -2.89
N ALA A 357 6.28 -34.49 -3.53
CA ALA A 357 5.20 -33.74 -4.15
C ALA A 357 4.45 -32.91 -3.09
N LEU A 358 4.23 -31.64 -3.39
CA LEU A 358 3.46 -30.74 -2.55
C LEU A 358 1.96 -30.87 -2.89
N SER A 359 1.16 -31.31 -1.92
CA SER A 359 -0.27 -31.54 -2.11
C SER A 359 -1.16 -30.93 -1.02
N ASP A 360 -0.59 -30.22 -0.04
CA ASP A 360 -1.32 -29.70 1.11
C ASP A 360 -1.04 -28.21 1.37
N LEU A 361 -2.06 -27.53 1.90
CA LEU A 361 -1.99 -26.09 2.18
C LEU A 361 -1.14 -25.75 3.41
N THR A 362 -0.95 -26.69 4.33
CA THR A 362 -0.16 -26.46 5.56
C THR A 362 1.30 -26.27 5.20
N THR A 363 1.87 -27.18 4.41
CA THR A 363 3.23 -27.09 3.91
C THR A 363 3.42 -25.82 3.06
N LEU A 364 2.45 -25.50 2.17
CA LEU A 364 2.51 -24.27 1.39
C LEU A 364 2.50 -23.02 2.27
N THR A 365 1.74 -23.00 3.37
CA THR A 365 1.70 -21.86 4.28
C THR A 365 3.04 -21.64 4.99
N ALA A 366 3.76 -22.70 5.36
CA ALA A 366 5.11 -22.60 5.90
C ALA A 366 6.10 -22.05 4.86
N ILE A 367 6.02 -22.52 3.61
CA ILE A 367 6.82 -22.01 2.49
C ILE A 367 6.54 -20.51 2.28
N ARG A 368 5.27 -20.11 2.24
CA ARG A 368 4.86 -18.71 2.09
C ARG A 368 5.40 -17.83 3.20
N ARG A 369 5.39 -18.30 4.46
CA ARG A 369 5.95 -17.55 5.59
C ARG A 369 7.39 -17.14 5.32
N VAL A 370 8.22 -18.03 4.76
CA VAL A 370 9.64 -17.74 4.49
C VAL A 370 9.82 -16.92 3.22
N PHE A 371 9.27 -17.37 2.09
CA PHE A 371 9.57 -16.74 0.80
C PHE A 371 8.81 -15.42 0.57
N LEU A 372 7.73 -15.17 1.29
CA LEU A 372 7.01 -13.90 1.26
C LEU A 372 7.23 -13.02 2.51
N SER A 373 8.20 -13.35 3.38
CA SER A 373 8.46 -12.51 4.56
C SER A 373 8.72 -11.05 4.19
N TRP A 374 8.38 -10.12 5.07
CA TRP A 374 8.64 -8.68 4.91
C TRP A 374 7.82 -8.01 3.79
N ARG A 375 6.73 -8.65 3.36
CA ARG A 375 5.79 -8.14 2.35
C ARG A 375 4.39 -7.87 2.90
N GLY A 376 4.23 -7.99 4.21
CA GLY A 376 2.96 -7.83 4.94
C GLY A 376 1.93 -8.94 4.69
N THR A 377 2.28 -9.99 3.94
CA THR A 377 1.35 -11.07 3.61
C THR A 377 1.08 -12.01 4.78
N ARG A 378 1.97 -12.07 5.78
CA ARG A 378 1.87 -13.03 6.89
C ARG A 378 0.62 -12.82 7.73
N LEU A 379 0.24 -11.57 8.03
CA LEU A 379 -1.00 -11.25 8.75
C LEU A 379 -2.24 -11.77 8.01
N ILE A 380 -2.26 -11.57 6.69
CA ILE A 380 -3.36 -12.03 5.84
C ILE A 380 -3.39 -13.56 5.80
N ASP A 381 -2.23 -14.21 5.66
CA ASP A 381 -2.11 -15.67 5.65
C ASP A 381 -2.58 -16.29 6.98
N LEU A 382 -2.17 -15.76 8.13
CA LEU A 382 -2.62 -16.24 9.44
C LEU A 382 -4.15 -16.18 9.57
N ARG A 383 -4.77 -15.06 9.15
CA ARG A 383 -6.24 -14.92 9.16
C ARG A 383 -6.94 -15.87 8.19
N ARG A 384 -6.55 -15.88 6.92
CA ARG A 384 -7.30 -16.62 5.88
C ARG A 384 -7.15 -18.13 6.00
N PHE A 385 -6.03 -18.61 6.55
CA PHE A 385 -5.85 -20.03 6.88
C PHE A 385 -6.38 -20.36 8.28
N ASN A 386 -6.71 -19.36 9.09
CA ASN A 386 -7.16 -19.51 10.48
C ASN A 386 -6.20 -20.38 11.29
N ILE A 387 -4.92 -19.96 11.33
CA ILE A 387 -3.83 -20.66 12.03
C ILE A 387 -3.17 -19.75 13.06
N ASP A 388 -2.61 -20.36 14.11
CA ASP A 388 -2.00 -19.61 15.21
C ASP A 388 -0.60 -19.03 14.91
N GLY A 389 0.10 -19.58 13.91
CA GLY A 389 1.51 -19.27 13.71
C GLY A 389 2.37 -19.64 14.93
N ASP A 390 3.53 -19.00 15.07
CA ASP A 390 4.43 -19.20 16.21
C ASP A 390 4.24 -18.16 17.32
N LEU A 391 3.07 -17.50 17.35
CA LEU A 391 2.73 -16.55 18.40
C LEU A 391 2.36 -17.28 19.70
N ASN A 392 2.56 -16.62 20.84
CA ASN A 392 2.04 -17.05 22.14
C ASN A 392 1.08 -15.95 22.64
N PRO A 393 -0.20 -16.23 22.93
CA PRO A 393 -0.89 -17.54 23.01
C PRO A 393 -1.34 -18.16 21.66
N GLY A 394 -0.90 -17.62 20.53
CA GLY A 394 -1.33 -18.02 19.19
C GLY A 394 -2.20 -16.96 18.56
N PHE A 395 -2.08 -16.77 17.24
CA PHE A 395 -2.79 -15.71 16.51
C PHE A 395 -4.30 -15.73 16.77
N THR A 396 -4.95 -16.90 16.68
CA THR A 396 -6.42 -17.02 16.77
C THR A 396 -6.95 -16.77 18.19
N ASN A 397 -6.07 -16.83 19.19
CA ASN A 397 -6.39 -16.55 20.59
C ASN A 397 -6.17 -15.07 20.95
N ARG A 398 -5.65 -14.24 20.04
CA ARG A 398 -5.44 -12.81 20.29
C ARG A 398 -6.77 -12.04 20.20
N LYS A 399 -6.79 -10.89 20.87
CA LYS A 399 -7.92 -9.95 20.82
C LYS A 399 -7.88 -9.02 19.60
N TRP A 400 -6.82 -9.11 18.81
CA TRP A 400 -6.52 -8.23 17.69
C TRP A 400 -5.94 -9.05 16.54
N HIS A 401 -6.70 -9.19 15.46
CA HIS A 401 -6.28 -9.77 14.18
C HIS A 401 -6.16 -8.69 13.08
N TRP A 402 -6.54 -7.45 13.42
CA TRP A 402 -6.33 -6.23 12.65
C TRP A 402 -5.75 -5.15 13.57
N ILE A 403 -5.10 -4.16 12.96
CA ILE A 403 -4.80 -2.90 13.62
C ILE A 403 -6.12 -2.18 13.86
N SER A 404 -6.38 -1.76 15.11
CA SER A 404 -7.60 -1.02 15.41
C SER A 404 -7.62 0.33 14.70
N VAL A 405 -8.79 0.71 14.18
CA VAL A 405 -9.02 2.10 13.76
C VAL A 405 -8.88 3.02 14.99
N PRO A 406 -8.17 4.15 14.89
CA PRO A 406 -8.00 5.06 16.02
C PRO A 406 -9.33 5.57 16.58
N GLU A 407 -9.42 5.77 17.89
CA GLU A 407 -10.68 6.10 18.57
C GLU A 407 -11.31 7.40 18.04
N ILE A 408 -10.49 8.37 17.63
CA ILE A 408 -10.95 9.66 17.08
C ILE A 408 -11.85 9.53 15.85
N GLU A 409 -11.72 8.44 15.07
CA GLU A 409 -12.56 8.19 13.89
C GLU A 409 -13.93 7.58 14.26
N THR A 410 -14.05 7.04 15.48
CA THR A 410 -15.23 6.32 15.96
C THR A 410 -16.18 7.19 16.80
N ARG A 411 -15.80 8.44 17.06
CA ARG A 411 -16.53 9.40 17.92
C ARG A 411 -17.49 10.29 17.16
#